data_AF-A0A2N7XVG2-F1
#
_entry.id   AF-A0A2N7XVG2-F1
#
_cell.length_a   1.000
_cell.length_b   1.000
_cell.length_c   1.000
_cell.angle_alpha   90.00
_cell.angle_beta   90.00
_cell.angle_gamma   90.00
#
_symmetry.space_group_name_H-M   'P 1'
#
loop_
_entity.id
_entity.type
_entity.pdbx_description
1 polymer ?
#
loop_
_entity_poly.entity_id
_entity_poly.type
_entity_poly.pdbx_seq_one_letter_code
_entity_poly.pdbx_strand_id
1 'polypeptide(L)'
;MASDTSLIAEQGVATLPDAAWAQARQRAEIIGPLAALDVVGHEAADAAAHALGLSRRQVYVLIRRARQGAGLVTDLARSRSGGGKGKGRLPESVERIIRELLQKR
;
A
#
# COMPACT_ATOMS: atom_id res chain seq x y z
N MET A 1 13.36 -3.87 -33.30
CA MET A 1 12.71 -4.46 -32.12
C MET A 1 12.92 -3.51 -30.96
N ALA A 2 11.98 -2.57 -30.78
CA ALA A 2 12.06 -1.61 -29.68
C ALA A 2 11.67 -2.33 -28.39
N SER A 3 12.62 -2.48 -27.48
CA SER A 3 12.33 -3.01 -26.15
C SER A 3 11.48 -1.97 -25.42
N ASP A 4 10.19 -2.28 -25.24
CA ASP A 4 9.31 -1.60 -24.30
C ASP A 4 9.91 -1.76 -22.89
N THR A 5 10.79 -0.84 -22.53
CA THR A 5 11.29 -0.72 -21.17
C THR A 5 10.16 -0.09 -20.37
N SER A 6 9.21 -0.94 -19.99
CA SER A 6 8.21 -0.61 -18.97
C SER A 6 8.99 -0.12 -17.76
N LEU A 7 8.99 1.20 -17.53
CA LEU A 7 9.64 1.79 -16.37
C LEU A 7 9.04 1.14 -15.13
N ILE A 8 9.81 0.27 -14.47
CA ILE A 8 9.40 -0.34 -13.21
C ILE A 8 9.31 0.84 -12.23
N ALA A 9 8.09 1.28 -11.94
CA ALA A 9 7.86 2.32 -10.96
C ALA A 9 8.29 1.80 -9.60
N GLU A 10 9.50 2.13 -9.17
CA GLU A 10 10.04 1.84 -7.84
C GLU A 10 8.99 2.15 -6.78
N GLN A 11 8.40 1.13 -6.14
CA GLN A 11 7.32 1.32 -5.16
C GLN A 11 7.84 1.81 -3.79
N GLY A 12 9.06 2.37 -3.75
CA GLY A 12 9.73 2.84 -2.54
C GLY A 12 10.24 1.73 -1.62
N VAL A 13 10.34 0.50 -2.15
CA VAL A 13 10.76 -0.69 -1.41
C VAL A 13 12.27 -0.67 -1.13
N ALA A 14 13.09 -0.21 -2.08
CA ALA A 14 14.54 -0.13 -1.92
C ALA A 14 14.97 0.87 -0.83
N THR A 15 14.15 1.88 -0.55
CA THR A 15 14.40 2.91 0.48
C THR A 15 13.48 2.79 1.69
N LEU A 16 12.85 1.63 1.89
CA LEU A 16 11.89 1.45 2.98
C LEU A 16 12.65 1.48 4.32
N PRO A 17 12.23 2.29 5.32
CA PRO A 17 12.85 2.26 6.64
C PRO A 17 12.70 0.90 7.31
N ASP A 18 13.66 0.49 8.14
CA ASP A 18 13.67 -0.83 8.82
C ASP A 18 12.36 -1.14 9.56
N ALA A 19 11.77 -0.15 10.24
CA ALA A 19 10.49 -0.31 10.92
C ALA A 19 9.34 -0.63 9.95
N ALA A 20 9.36 -0.06 8.74
CA ALA A 20 8.38 -0.36 7.71
C ALA A 20 8.62 -1.75 7.10
N TRP A 21 9.88 -2.18 6.99
CA TRP A 21 10.25 -3.55 6.60
C TRP A 21 9.77 -4.58 7.64
N ALA A 22 10.00 -4.32 8.92
CA ALA A 22 9.53 -5.18 10.00
C ALA A 22 8.00 -5.32 10.00
N GLN A 23 7.27 -4.21 9.82
CA GLN A 23 5.82 -4.25 9.67
C GLN A 23 5.36 -5.01 8.42
N ALA A 24 6.06 -4.86 7.30
CA ALA A 24 5.74 -5.60 6.08
C ALA A 24 5.94 -7.10 6.28
N ARG A 25 7.03 -7.50 6.95
CA ARG A 25 7.31 -8.90 7.31
C ARG A 25 6.26 -9.48 8.24
N GLN A 26 5.90 -8.76 9.31
CA GLN A 26 4.84 -9.17 10.23
C GLN A 26 3.50 -9.38 9.49
N ARG A 27 3.16 -8.49 8.55
CA ARG A 27 1.97 -8.67 7.70
C ARG A 27 2.08 -9.90 6.81
N ALA A 28 3.25 -10.17 6.23
CA ALA A 28 3.46 -11.34 5.38
C ALA A 28 3.30 -12.65 6.15
N GLU A 29 3.80 -12.72 7.38
CA GLU A 29 3.67 -13.89 8.24
C GLU A 29 2.20 -14.20 8.59
N ILE A 30 1.38 -13.16 8.79
CA ILE A 30 -0.04 -13.32 9.14
C ILE A 30 -0.95 -13.49 7.90
N ILE A 31 -0.70 -12.74 6.83
CA ILE A 31 -1.57 -12.72 5.64
C ILE A 31 -1.22 -13.85 4.67
N GLY A 32 0.04 -14.28 4.59
CA GLY A 32 0.50 -15.31 3.67
C GLY A 32 -0.32 -16.62 3.77
N PRO A 33 -0.49 -17.20 4.97
CA PRO A 33 -1.31 -18.39 5.14
C PRO A 33 -2.77 -18.19 4.70
N LEU A 34 -3.36 -17.02 5.00
CA LEU A 34 -4.73 -16.70 4.59
C LEU A 34 -4.87 -16.53 3.08
N ALA A 35 -3.83 -16.00 2.42
CA ALA A 35 -3.81 -15.82 0.98
C ALA A 35 -3.76 -17.15 0.22
N ALA A 36 -3.17 -18.19 0.81
CA ALA A 36 -3.07 -19.54 0.24
C ALA A 36 -4.37 -20.35 0.33
N LEU A 37 -5.31 -19.98 1.19
CA LEU A 37 -6.64 -20.60 1.25
C LEU A 37 -7.48 -20.16 0.05
N ASP A 38 -8.35 -21.01 -0.48
CA ASP A 38 -9.31 -20.61 -1.52
C ASP A 38 -10.32 -19.59 -0.97
N VAL A 39 -10.94 -19.93 0.17
CA VAL A 39 -11.93 -19.12 0.88
C VAL A 39 -11.44 -18.83 2.29
N VAL A 40 -11.54 -17.55 2.71
CA VAL A 40 -11.18 -17.11 4.06
C VAL A 40 -12.45 -16.80 4.83
N GLY A 41 -12.67 -17.51 5.94
CA GLY A 41 -13.80 -17.29 6.83
C GLY A 41 -13.68 -16.01 7.66
N HIS A 42 -14.81 -15.51 8.16
CA HIS A 42 -14.86 -14.27 8.97
C HIS A 42 -14.00 -14.35 10.23
N GLU A 43 -14.02 -15.48 10.94
CA GLU A 43 -13.24 -15.64 12.18
C GLU A 43 -11.72 -15.55 11.93
N ALA A 44 -11.23 -16.21 10.87
CA ALA A 44 -9.82 -16.13 10.50
C ALA A 44 -9.41 -14.69 10.09
N ALA A 45 -10.30 -13.99 9.39
CA ALA A 45 -10.09 -12.59 9.03
C ALA A 45 -10.10 -11.67 10.27
N ASP A 46 -10.95 -11.94 11.26
CA ASP A 46 -11.01 -11.19 12.52
C ASP A 46 -9.79 -11.43 13.40
N ALA A 47 -9.32 -12.67 13.50
CA ALA A 47 -8.10 -13.00 14.22
C ALA A 47 -6.88 -12.25 13.64
N ALA A 48 -6.75 -12.23 12.31
CA ALA A 48 -5.70 -11.46 11.64
C ALA A 48 -5.89 -9.94 11.82
N ALA A 49 -7.13 -9.45 11.81
CA ALA A 49 -7.44 -8.05 12.04
C ALA A 49 -6.98 -7.60 13.44
N HIS A 50 -7.27 -8.39 14.47
CA HIS A 50 -6.82 -8.15 15.83
C HIS A 50 -5.29 -8.21 15.94
N ALA A 51 -4.65 -9.23 15.37
CA ALA A 51 -3.19 -9.39 15.41
C ALA A 51 -2.43 -8.25 14.72
N LEU A 52 -3.01 -7.66 13.67
CA LEU A 52 -2.40 -6.57 12.90
C LEU A 52 -2.86 -5.17 13.32
N GLY A 53 -3.83 -5.06 14.25
CA GLY A 53 -4.46 -3.78 14.60
C GLY A 53 -5.17 -3.11 13.42
N LEU A 54 -5.78 -3.91 12.53
CA LEU A 54 -6.45 -3.45 11.32
C LEU A 54 -7.95 -3.75 11.38
N SER A 55 -8.70 -3.15 10.47
CA SER A 55 -10.08 -3.58 10.22
C SER A 55 -10.13 -4.88 9.42
N ARG A 56 -11.17 -5.71 9.63
CA ARG A 56 -11.48 -6.90 8.79
C ARG A 56 -11.45 -6.57 7.29
N ARG A 57 -12.01 -5.41 6.91
CA ARG A 57 -11.98 -4.94 5.51
C ARG A 57 -10.55 -4.79 4.97
N GLN A 58 -9.64 -4.23 5.77
CA GLN A 58 -8.24 -4.07 5.35
C GLN A 58 -7.52 -5.42 5.25
N VAL A 59 -7.86 -6.39 6.10
CA VAL A 59 -7.34 -7.76 5.99
C VAL A 59 -7.68 -8.36 4.62
N TYR A 60 -8.94 -8.27 4.18
CA TYR A 60 -9.32 -8.74 2.84
C TYR A 60 -8.60 -8.01 1.70
N VAL A 61 -8.34 -6.71 1.85
CA VAL A 61 -7.52 -5.97 0.86
C VAL A 61 -6.10 -6.51 0.81
N LEU A 62 -5.49 -6.82 1.95
CA LEU A 62 -4.14 -7.39 2.00
C LEU A 62 -4.10 -8.81 1.43
N ILE A 63 -5.09 -9.65 1.74
CA ILE A 63 -5.23 -10.99 1.15
C ILE A 63 -5.33 -10.90 -0.38
N ARG A 64 -6.19 -10.01 -0.89
CA ARG A 64 -6.33 -9.78 -2.33
C ARG A 64 -5.01 -9.33 -2.96
N ARG A 65 -4.28 -8.42 -2.31
CA ARG A 65 -2.97 -7.97 -2.79
C ARG A 65 -1.94 -9.09 -2.81
N ALA A 66 -1.85 -9.89 -1.75
CA ALA A 66 -0.93 -11.02 -1.69
C ALA A 66 -1.20 -12.05 -2.80
N ARG A 67 -2.49 -12.30 -3.13
CA ARG A 67 -2.88 -13.20 -4.23
C ARG A 67 -2.62 -12.61 -5.63
N GLN A 68 -2.67 -11.29 -5.78
CA GLN A 68 -2.46 -10.60 -7.05
C GLN A 68 -0.99 -10.26 -7.32
N GLY A 69 -0.20 -10.12 -6.26
CA GLY A 69 1.25 -9.93 -6.34
C GLY A 69 1.99 -11.26 -6.52
N ALA A 70 3.30 -11.21 -6.30
CA ALA A 70 4.14 -12.41 -6.32
C ALA A 70 4.16 -13.13 -4.95
N GLY A 71 3.33 -12.69 -4.00
CA GLY A 71 3.33 -13.19 -2.62
C GLY A 71 4.54 -12.71 -1.81
N LEU A 72 5.21 -11.64 -2.27
CA LEU A 72 6.43 -11.13 -1.65
C LEU A 72 6.09 -10.20 -0.48
N VAL A 73 7.03 -10.06 0.46
CA VAL A 73 6.91 -9.11 1.59
C VAL A 73 6.66 -7.67 1.11
N THR A 74 7.19 -7.34 -0.07
CA THR A 74 7.04 -6.05 -0.74
C THR A 74 5.61 -5.74 -1.15
N ASP A 75 4.79 -6.76 -1.44
CA ASP A 75 3.37 -6.61 -1.79
C ASP A 75 2.52 -6.16 -0.58
N LEU A 76 3.04 -6.41 0.62
CA LEU A 76 2.41 -6.08 1.91
C LEU A 76 3.07 -4.89 2.63
N ALA A 77 4.15 -4.35 2.04
CA ALA A 77 4.64 -3.04 2.41
C ALA A 77 3.55 -2.01 2.05
N ARG A 78 3.19 -1.14 3.00
CA ARG A 78 2.26 -0.05 2.71
C ARG A 78 2.92 0.84 1.66
N SER A 79 2.48 0.81 0.41
CA SER A 79 2.71 1.96 -0.47
C SER A 79 2.09 3.17 0.22
N ARG A 80 2.93 4.14 0.63
CA ARG A 80 2.40 5.45 0.99
C ARG A 80 1.57 5.90 -0.20
N SER A 81 0.31 6.26 0.02
CA SER A 81 -0.41 6.96 -1.05
C SER A 81 0.39 8.21 -1.39
N GLY A 82 0.75 8.39 -2.67
CA GLY A 82 1.50 9.56 -3.14
C GLY A 82 0.78 10.90 -2.92
N GLY A 83 -0.40 10.89 -2.32
CA GLY A 83 -1.12 12.06 -1.84
C GLY A 83 -2.04 11.66 -0.69
N GLY A 84 -1.77 12.19 0.50
CA GLY A 84 -2.74 12.21 1.60
C GLY A 84 -3.73 13.36 1.41
N LYS A 85 -4.88 13.30 2.08
CA LYS A 85 -5.83 14.43 2.10
C LYS A 85 -5.10 15.69 2.61
N GLY A 86 -5.09 16.76 1.80
CA GLY A 86 -4.41 18.03 2.12
C GLY A 86 -2.90 18.09 1.82
N LYS A 87 -2.30 17.02 1.28
CA LYS A 87 -0.93 17.08 0.75
C LYS A 87 -0.99 17.45 -0.72
N GLY A 88 -0.37 18.56 -1.04
CA GLY A 88 -0.24 19.01 -2.41
C GLY A 88 0.39 17.96 -3.32
N ARG A 89 -0.15 17.81 -4.51
CA ARG A 89 0.40 16.89 -5.54
C ARG A 89 1.34 17.61 -6.49
N LEU A 90 1.39 18.93 -6.38
CA LEU A 90 2.20 19.81 -7.19
C LEU A 90 3.22 20.52 -6.29
N PRO A 91 4.34 21.01 -6.85
CA PRO A 91 5.24 21.89 -6.11
C PRO A 91 4.48 23.07 -5.52
N GLU A 92 4.87 23.51 -4.32
CA GLU A 92 4.22 24.63 -3.59
C GLU A 92 4.11 25.90 -4.46
N SER A 93 5.08 26.13 -5.36
CA SER A 93 5.02 27.24 -6.32
C SER A 93 3.80 27.17 -7.24
N VAL A 94 3.43 25.97 -7.70
CA VAL A 94 2.26 25.74 -8.56
C VAL A 94 0.97 25.85 -7.76
N GLU A 95 0.94 25.30 -6.55
CA GLU A 95 -0.25 25.38 -5.69
C GLU A 95 -0.56 26.81 -5.26
N ARG A 96 0.47 27.64 -5.04
CA ARG A 96 0.33 29.06 -4.75
C ARG A 96 -0.30 29.83 -5.90
N ILE A 97 0.13 29.58 -7.15
CA ILE A 97 -0.46 30.20 -8.35
C ILE A 97 -1.96 29.86 -8.46
N ILE A 98 -2.32 28.58 -8.21
CA ILE A 98 -3.72 28.14 -8.24
C ILE A 98 -4.54 28.87 -7.18
N ARG A 99 -4.03 29.00 -5.95
CA ARG A 99 -4.73 29.73 -4.87
C ARG A 99 -4.93 31.20 -5.20
N GLU A 100 -3.91 31.86 -5.73
CA GLU A 100 -3.97 33.28 -6.12
C GLU A 100 -5.00 33.52 -7.23
N LEU A 101 -5.12 32.60 -8.19
CA LEU A 101 -6.10 32.69 -9.26
C LEU A 101 -7.53 32.43 -8.79
N LEU A 102 -7.73 31.53 -7.83
CA LEU A 102 -9.05 31.18 -7.29
C LEU A 102 -9.59 32.21 -6.29
N GLN A 103 -8.73 32.93 -5.56
CA GLN A 103 -9.14 33.96 -4.59
C GLN A 103 -9.56 35.30 -5.23
N LYS A 104 -9.29 35.50 -6.52
CA LYS A 104 -9.65 36.73 -7.27
C LYS A 104 -11.07 36.71 -7.87
N ARG A 105 -12.01 35.94 -7.31
CA ARG A 105 -13.42 35.92 -7.73
C ARG A 105 -14.34 36.35 -6.60
#